data_AF-A0A497TLD5-F1
#
_entry.id   AF-A0A497TLD5-F1
#
_cell.length_a   1.000
_cell.length_b   1.000
_cell.length_c   1.000
_cell.angle_alpha   90.00
_cell.angle_beta   90.00
_cell.angle_gamma   90.00
#
_symmetry.space_group_name_H-M   'P 1'
#
loop_
_entity.id
_entity.type
_entity.pdbx_description
1 polymer ?
#
loop_
_entity_poly.entity_id
_entity_poly.type
_entity_poly.pdbx_seq_one_letter_code
_entity_poly.pdbx_strand_id
1 'polypeptide(L)'
;MTLPNFIICGTQRGGTTSLYYYLKEHPQIFMPSKKEIHFFDLHYKKGIEWYKRHFREAKNSKIRAIGEASPSYMYFEEVPERIHEVIPDVKLIFILRNPVDRAYSHYWHEVRLGYEWLSFEEAIKVEQERLAKGDIINRRHYSYLDRGKYIEQIKRFRKYFSKDQMLILITEELRSSPETVMRQIFEFLQVNPDFKSESWYNKKFNIGKRPRIKALQRIKGKLHRIQEYYFPQLAFLVKPIMYAIDIINLTKGYPKMSLETRKFLIKHFELYNKELEVYLERRLDFWYL
;
A
#
# COMPACT_ATOMS: atom_id res chain seq x y z
N MET A 1 -7.28 22.67 -14.08
CA MET A 1 -6.30 21.80 -13.40
C MET A 1 -6.95 20.44 -13.21
N THR A 2 -6.22 19.36 -13.46
CA THR A 2 -6.79 18.01 -13.64
C THR A 2 -6.72 17.18 -12.34
N LEU A 3 -7.73 16.34 -12.11
CA LEU A 3 -7.77 15.34 -11.05
C LEU A 3 -7.35 13.96 -11.62
N PRO A 4 -6.91 13.01 -10.79
CA PRO A 4 -6.62 11.67 -11.28
C PRO A 4 -7.91 10.96 -11.70
N ASN A 5 -7.80 10.13 -12.74
CA ASN A 5 -8.88 9.27 -13.21
C ASN A 5 -8.65 7.78 -12.82
N PHE A 6 -7.53 7.47 -12.16
CA PHE A 6 -7.38 6.20 -11.46
C PHE A 6 -6.56 6.32 -10.17
N ILE A 7 -6.75 5.38 -9.24
CA ILE A 7 -6.01 5.29 -7.99
C ILE A 7 -5.60 3.84 -7.71
N ILE A 8 -4.33 3.62 -7.38
CA ILE A 8 -3.87 2.39 -6.73
C ILE A 8 -4.12 2.53 -5.22
N CYS A 9 -5.27 2.02 -4.77
CA CYS A 9 -5.76 2.19 -3.39
C CYS A 9 -5.07 1.26 -2.39
N GLY A 10 -4.50 0.16 -2.83
CA GLY A 10 -3.98 -0.85 -1.91
C GLY A 10 -3.42 -2.09 -2.60
N THR A 11 -2.96 -3.07 -1.83
CA THR A 11 -2.81 -3.00 -0.36
C THR A 11 -1.39 -2.57 0.05
N GLN A 12 -1.25 -2.01 1.25
CA GLN A 12 0.05 -1.74 1.85
C GLN A 12 0.87 -3.05 1.91
N ARG A 13 2.11 -3.02 1.44
CA ARG A 13 3.00 -4.20 1.30
C ARG A 13 2.52 -5.26 0.28
N GLY A 14 1.57 -4.91 -0.59
CA GLY A 14 1.09 -5.73 -1.71
C GLY A 14 1.73 -5.43 -3.07
N GLY A 15 2.90 -4.77 -3.13
CA GLY A 15 3.57 -4.53 -4.43
C GLY A 15 3.15 -3.26 -5.19
N THR A 16 2.34 -2.39 -4.58
CA THR A 16 1.91 -1.09 -5.13
C THR A 16 3.06 -0.17 -5.57
N THR A 17 4.26 -0.34 -5.00
CA THR A 17 5.43 0.46 -5.41
C THR A 17 6.00 0.00 -6.74
N SER A 18 6.13 -1.32 -6.95
CA SER A 18 6.50 -1.83 -8.28
C SER A 18 5.48 -1.37 -9.31
N LEU A 19 4.18 -1.53 -9.01
CA LEU A 19 3.13 -1.12 -9.92
C LEU A 19 3.16 0.38 -10.24
N TYR A 20 3.36 1.24 -9.24
CA TYR A 20 3.54 2.69 -9.46
C TYR A 20 4.67 2.99 -10.46
N TYR A 21 5.84 2.33 -10.32
CA TYR A 21 6.96 2.56 -11.23
C TYR A 21 6.72 1.96 -12.61
N TYR A 22 6.08 0.79 -12.71
CA TYR A 22 5.75 0.16 -13.99
C TYR A 22 4.77 1.02 -14.81
N LEU A 23 3.73 1.56 -14.17
CA LEU A 23 2.77 2.45 -14.82
C LEU A 23 3.40 3.79 -15.22
N LYS A 24 4.33 4.32 -14.41
CA LYS A 24 5.05 5.57 -14.71
C LYS A 24 5.91 5.49 -15.98
N GLU A 25 6.29 4.30 -16.41
CA GLU A 25 7.07 4.09 -17.64
C GLU A 25 6.19 4.18 -18.92
N HIS A 26 4.87 4.05 -18.82
CA HIS A 26 3.98 4.08 -19.99
C HIS A 26 3.75 5.51 -20.50
N PRO A 27 3.93 5.81 -21.80
CA PRO A 27 3.88 7.18 -22.36
C PRO A 27 2.49 7.86 -22.34
N GLN A 28 1.45 7.15 -21.93
CA GLN A 28 0.07 7.63 -21.86
C GLN A 28 -0.43 7.69 -20.41
N ILE A 29 0.41 7.32 -19.44
CA ILE A 29 0.09 7.35 -18.03
C ILE A 29 0.94 8.41 -17.35
N PHE A 30 0.31 9.29 -16.59
CA PHE A 30 0.98 10.20 -15.69
C PHE A 30 0.89 9.70 -14.25
N MET A 31 2.05 9.60 -13.59
CA MET A 31 2.15 9.38 -12.16
C MET A 31 2.96 10.52 -11.53
N PRO A 32 2.48 11.18 -10.46
CA PRO A 32 3.17 12.29 -9.80
C PRO A 32 4.52 11.81 -9.26
N SER A 33 5.55 12.66 -9.29
CA SER A 33 6.92 12.32 -8.83
C SER A 33 6.96 11.84 -7.37
N LYS A 34 6.15 12.47 -6.51
CA LYS A 34 5.89 12.01 -5.14
C LYS A 34 4.82 10.92 -5.15
N LYS A 35 5.22 9.69 -4.79
CA LYS A 35 4.29 8.59 -4.48
C LYS A 35 3.62 8.83 -3.12
N GLU A 36 2.41 8.28 -2.93
CA GLU A 36 1.61 8.33 -1.70
C GLU A 36 1.27 9.78 -1.31
N ILE A 37 0.28 10.35 -2.01
CA ILE A 37 -0.17 11.73 -1.74
C ILE A 37 -0.90 11.81 -0.39
N HIS A 38 -1.59 10.73 0.01
CA HIS A 38 -2.34 10.66 1.26
C HIS A 38 -3.38 11.79 1.41
N PHE A 39 -4.04 12.15 0.32
CA PHE A 39 -5.14 13.11 0.32
C PHE A 39 -6.35 12.56 1.06
N PHE A 40 -6.91 11.43 0.63
CA PHE A 40 -8.20 10.96 1.16
C PHE A 40 -8.13 10.42 2.61
N ASP A 41 -6.94 10.13 3.13
CA ASP A 41 -6.72 9.72 4.53
C ASP A 41 -6.17 10.87 5.39
N LEU A 42 -4.93 11.31 5.19
CA LEU A 42 -4.25 12.26 6.11
C LEU A 42 -4.49 13.73 5.80
N HIS A 43 -4.69 14.06 4.53
CA HIS A 43 -4.59 15.44 4.05
C HIS A 43 -5.90 15.97 3.46
N TYR A 44 -7.01 15.30 3.73
CA TYR A 44 -8.32 15.62 3.15
C TYR A 44 -8.74 17.06 3.49
N LYS A 45 -8.48 17.48 4.74
CA LYS A 45 -8.73 18.84 5.23
C LYS A 45 -7.91 19.94 4.54
N LYS A 46 -6.87 19.60 3.77
CA LYS A 46 -6.11 20.59 2.97
C LYS A 46 -6.87 21.05 1.72
N GLY A 47 -7.99 20.41 1.41
CA GLY A 47 -8.90 20.79 0.33
C GLY A 47 -8.45 20.32 -1.05
N ILE A 48 -9.40 20.31 -1.98
CA ILE A 48 -9.21 19.79 -3.34
C ILE A 48 -8.15 20.57 -4.13
N GLU A 49 -7.99 21.86 -3.88
CA GLU A 49 -6.95 22.66 -4.54
C GLU A 49 -5.55 22.25 -4.11
N TRP A 50 -5.36 21.83 -2.85
CA TRP A 50 -4.09 21.23 -2.42
C TRP A 50 -3.81 19.94 -3.20
N TYR A 51 -4.85 19.12 -3.42
CA TYR A 51 -4.75 17.86 -4.14
C TYR A 51 -4.40 18.04 -5.62
N LYS A 52 -5.09 18.93 -6.33
CA LYS A 52 -4.86 19.24 -7.76
C LYS A 52 -3.43 19.67 -8.06
N ARG A 53 -2.70 20.26 -7.10
CA ARG A 53 -1.30 20.67 -7.30
C ARG A 53 -0.37 19.52 -7.67
N HIS A 54 -0.68 18.31 -7.22
CA HIS A 54 0.13 17.12 -7.50
C HIS A 54 0.06 16.66 -8.97
N PHE A 55 -0.92 17.14 -9.74
CA PHE A 55 -1.17 16.72 -11.13
C PHE A 55 -0.92 17.83 -12.15
N ARG A 56 -0.33 18.96 -11.74
CA ARG A 56 -0.07 20.11 -12.62
C ARG A 56 0.85 19.80 -13.81
N GLU A 57 1.68 18.77 -13.69
CA GLU A 57 2.62 18.33 -14.74
C GLU A 57 1.97 17.41 -15.78
N ALA A 58 0.71 17.00 -15.58
CA ALA A 58 -0.04 16.17 -16.53
C ALA A 58 -0.54 16.98 -17.74
N LYS A 59 0.37 17.61 -18.48
CA LYS A 59 0.07 18.54 -19.60
C LYS A 59 0.31 17.95 -20.99
N ASN A 60 0.93 16.78 -21.09
CA ASN A 60 1.26 16.14 -22.36
C ASN A 60 -0.02 15.58 -23.02
N SER A 61 -0.25 15.94 -24.29
CA SER A 61 -1.42 15.50 -25.07
C SER A 61 -1.52 13.98 -25.27
N LYS A 62 -0.42 13.24 -25.07
CA LYS A 62 -0.41 11.77 -25.09
C LYS A 62 -0.98 11.15 -23.82
N ILE A 63 -1.05 11.89 -22.71
CA ILE A 63 -1.57 11.38 -21.43
C ILE A 63 -3.06 11.11 -21.56
N ARG A 64 -3.46 9.88 -21.23
CA ARG A 64 -4.85 9.41 -21.19
C ARG A 64 -5.27 9.02 -19.76
N ALA A 65 -4.32 8.52 -18.96
CA ALA A 65 -4.57 8.12 -17.59
C ALA A 65 -3.69 8.94 -16.63
N ILE A 66 -4.30 9.51 -15.59
CA ILE A 66 -3.63 10.30 -14.54
C ILE A 66 -3.89 9.58 -13.22
N GLY A 67 -2.82 9.10 -12.59
CA GLY A 67 -2.91 8.20 -11.47
C GLY A 67 -2.35 8.73 -10.16
N GLU A 68 -2.82 8.15 -9.07
CA GLU A 68 -2.20 8.22 -7.75
C GLU A 68 -1.96 6.81 -7.20
N ALA A 69 -0.98 6.64 -6.31
CA ALA A 69 -0.84 5.41 -5.52
C ALA A 69 -0.67 5.72 -4.03
N SER A 70 -1.70 5.45 -3.23
CA SER A 70 -1.72 5.63 -1.76
C SER A 70 -2.31 4.36 -1.12
N PRO A 71 -1.46 3.35 -0.82
CA PRO A 71 -1.92 1.99 -0.48
C PRO A 71 -2.72 1.85 0.81
N SER A 72 -2.71 2.89 1.66
CA SER A 72 -3.49 2.96 2.89
C SER A 72 -4.98 3.21 2.63
N TYR A 73 -5.34 3.75 1.47
CA TYR A 73 -6.73 4.08 1.13
C TYR A 73 -7.65 2.87 1.21
N MET A 74 -7.16 1.68 0.82
CA MET A 74 -7.93 0.45 0.92
C MET A 74 -8.41 0.15 2.35
N TYR A 75 -7.65 0.56 3.36
CA TYR A 75 -7.93 0.20 4.75
C TYR A 75 -8.92 1.12 5.45
N PHE A 76 -8.74 2.44 5.29
CA PHE A 76 -9.51 3.44 6.03
C PHE A 76 -10.96 3.48 5.57
N GLU A 77 -11.89 3.50 6.53
CA GLU A 77 -13.32 3.30 6.30
C GLU A 77 -13.98 4.51 5.65
N GLU A 78 -13.47 5.70 5.95
CA GLU A 78 -13.92 6.98 5.44
C GLU A 78 -13.44 7.27 4.00
N VAL A 79 -12.44 6.51 3.52
CA VAL A 79 -11.78 6.82 2.24
C VAL A 79 -12.66 6.54 1.02
N PRO A 80 -13.39 5.41 0.92
CA PRO A 80 -14.27 5.15 -0.23
C PRO A 80 -15.27 6.28 -0.50
N GLU A 81 -15.94 6.76 0.55
CA GLU A 81 -16.92 7.85 0.48
C GLU A 81 -16.26 9.14 -0.01
N ARG A 82 -15.13 9.54 0.60
CA ARG A 82 -14.40 10.75 0.22
C ARG A 82 -13.89 10.71 -1.21
N ILE A 83 -13.46 9.54 -1.70
CA ILE A 83 -13.08 9.37 -3.11
C ILE A 83 -14.31 9.58 -3.99
N HIS A 84 -15.43 8.95 -3.66
CA HIS A 84 -16.65 9.02 -4.45
C HIS A 84 -17.22 10.45 -4.53
N GLU A 85 -17.16 11.21 -3.43
CA GLU A 85 -17.57 12.63 -3.42
C GLU A 85 -16.73 13.52 -4.35
N VAL A 86 -15.44 13.21 -4.52
CA VAL A 86 -14.50 14.08 -5.24
C VAL A 86 -14.32 13.66 -6.70
N ILE A 87 -14.26 12.36 -6.97
CA ILE A 87 -13.96 11.75 -8.27
C ILE A 87 -14.79 10.45 -8.43
N PRO A 88 -16.12 10.54 -8.56
CA PRO A 88 -17.02 9.37 -8.56
C PRO A 88 -16.73 8.37 -9.69
N ASP A 89 -16.28 8.85 -10.85
CA ASP A 89 -15.99 8.02 -12.03
C ASP A 89 -14.59 7.40 -12.04
N VAL A 90 -13.83 7.54 -10.95
CA VAL A 90 -12.45 7.04 -10.86
C VAL A 90 -12.37 5.52 -11.02
N LYS A 91 -11.29 5.06 -11.64
CA LYS A 91 -10.90 3.65 -11.67
C LYS A 91 -10.02 3.29 -10.48
N LEU A 92 -10.35 2.24 -9.75
CA LEU A 92 -9.66 1.81 -8.54
C LEU A 92 -8.90 0.52 -8.80
N ILE A 93 -7.61 0.49 -8.46
CA ILE A 93 -6.76 -0.69 -8.58
C ILE A 93 -6.33 -1.15 -7.19
N PHE A 94 -6.57 -2.43 -6.91
CA PHE A 94 -6.15 -3.12 -5.70
C PHE A 94 -5.20 -4.24 -6.09
N ILE A 95 -3.99 -4.25 -5.55
CA ILE A 95 -3.06 -5.38 -5.68
C ILE A 95 -2.89 -6.06 -4.32
N LEU A 96 -3.41 -7.27 -4.22
CA LEU A 96 -3.45 -8.09 -3.03
C LEU A 96 -2.23 -9.01 -2.98
N ARG A 97 -1.88 -9.46 -1.79
CA ARG A 97 -0.79 -10.41 -1.54
C ARG A 97 -1.27 -11.41 -0.50
N ASN A 98 -0.68 -12.61 -0.44
CA ASN A 98 -0.90 -13.53 0.68
C ASN A 98 -0.91 -12.74 2.01
N PRO A 99 -2.04 -12.75 2.76
CA PRO A 99 -2.22 -11.88 3.92
C PRO A 99 -1.23 -12.20 5.06
N VAL A 100 -0.78 -13.46 5.19
CA VAL A 100 0.26 -13.88 6.13
C VAL A 100 1.57 -13.16 5.83
N ASP A 101 2.00 -13.24 4.57
CA ASP A 101 3.24 -12.63 4.11
C ASP A 101 3.17 -11.09 4.15
N ARG A 102 2.00 -10.53 3.82
CA ARG A 102 1.75 -9.09 3.90
C ARG A 102 1.84 -8.61 5.36
N ALA A 103 1.20 -9.29 6.30
CA ALA A 103 1.23 -8.97 7.73
C ALA A 103 2.66 -8.96 8.26
N TYR A 104 3.44 -10.01 7.95
CA TYR A 104 4.83 -10.10 8.38
C TYR A 104 5.72 -9.03 7.74
N SER A 105 5.48 -8.73 6.47
CA SER A 105 6.19 -7.64 5.79
C SER A 105 5.81 -6.26 6.33
N HIS A 106 4.58 -6.10 6.84
CA HIS A 106 4.13 -4.88 7.51
C HIS A 106 4.82 -4.75 8.87
N TYR A 107 4.82 -5.79 9.70
CA TYR A 107 5.58 -5.81 10.96
C TYR A 107 7.04 -5.38 10.78
N TRP A 108 7.78 -6.00 9.86
CA TRP A 108 9.18 -5.62 9.62
C TRP A 108 9.35 -4.21 9.05
N HIS A 109 8.34 -3.70 8.31
CA HIS A 109 8.33 -2.31 7.89
C HIS A 109 8.25 -1.36 9.10
N GLU A 110 7.43 -1.68 10.09
CA GLU A 110 7.23 -0.88 11.30
C GLU A 110 8.41 -0.98 12.26
N VAL A 111 9.03 -2.17 12.38
CA VAL A 111 10.32 -2.34 13.08
C VAL A 111 11.41 -1.48 12.41
N ARG A 112 11.46 -1.46 11.07
CA ARG A 112 12.37 -0.60 10.30
C ARG A 112 12.06 0.88 10.48
N LEU A 113 10.80 1.28 10.65
CA LEU A 113 10.47 2.68 10.93
C LEU A 113 10.72 3.07 12.40
N GLY A 114 10.86 2.09 13.29
CA GLY A 114 11.06 2.30 14.73
C GLY A 114 9.77 2.39 15.54
N TYR A 115 8.64 1.97 14.95
CA TYR A 115 7.32 1.99 15.59
C TYR A 115 7.03 0.72 16.40
N GLU A 116 7.66 -0.40 16.03
CA GLU A 116 7.45 -1.69 16.70
C GLU A 116 8.72 -2.19 17.37
N TRP A 117 8.57 -2.69 18.60
CA TRP A 117 9.66 -3.22 19.42
C TRP A 117 9.37 -4.62 19.94
N LEU A 118 8.10 -5.01 20.04
CA LEU A 118 7.67 -6.35 20.40
C LEU A 118 8.14 -7.37 19.35
N SER A 119 8.12 -8.66 19.70
CA SER A 119 8.15 -9.72 18.69
C SER A 119 6.89 -9.65 17.82
N PHE A 120 6.89 -10.35 16.68
CA PHE A 120 5.74 -10.36 15.80
C PHE A 120 4.53 -11.02 16.47
N GLU A 121 4.76 -12.12 17.18
CA GLU A 121 3.77 -12.90 17.92
C GLU A 121 3.13 -12.08 19.06
N GLU A 122 3.93 -11.30 19.79
CA GLU A 122 3.40 -10.37 20.80
C GLU A 122 2.64 -9.21 20.15
N ALA A 123 3.16 -8.65 19.06
CA ALA A 123 2.57 -7.51 18.37
C ALA A 123 1.16 -7.81 17.84
N ILE A 124 0.94 -9.01 17.27
CA ILE A 124 -0.38 -9.42 16.79
C ILE A 124 -1.36 -9.75 17.93
N LYS A 125 -0.87 -10.17 19.10
CA LYS A 125 -1.72 -10.40 20.29
C LYS A 125 -2.30 -9.10 20.84
N VAL A 126 -1.50 -8.03 20.86
CA VAL A 126 -1.93 -6.71 21.37
C VAL A 126 -2.52 -5.80 20.29
N GLU A 127 -2.64 -6.27 19.04
CA GLU A 127 -3.14 -5.48 17.92
C GLU A 127 -4.54 -4.93 18.20
N GLN A 128 -5.47 -5.79 18.65
CA GLN A 128 -6.86 -5.38 18.90
C GLN A 128 -6.93 -4.26 19.95
N GLU A 129 -6.19 -4.36 21.05
CA GLU A 129 -6.13 -3.31 22.08
C GLU A 129 -5.57 -1.99 21.52
N ARG A 130 -4.53 -2.07 20.68
CA ARG A 130 -3.96 -0.88 20.02
C ARG A 130 -4.96 -0.23 19.07
N LEU A 131 -5.69 -1.02 18.29
CA LEU A 131 -6.68 -0.53 17.33
C LEU A 131 -7.94 0.02 18.01
N ALA A 132 -8.33 -0.52 19.17
CA ALA A 132 -9.48 -0.05 19.95
C ALA A 132 -9.35 1.41 20.41
N LYS A 133 -8.13 1.96 20.46
CA LYS A 133 -7.87 3.39 20.73
C LYS A 133 -8.40 4.31 19.63
N GLY A 134 -8.67 3.77 18.44
CA GLY A 134 -9.33 4.48 17.33
C GLY A 134 -8.50 5.56 16.64
N ASP A 135 -7.29 5.88 17.13
CA ASP A 135 -6.47 6.93 16.53
C ASP A 135 -5.78 6.50 15.24
N ILE A 136 -5.54 7.48 14.38
CA ILE A 136 -4.92 7.30 13.06
C ILE A 136 -3.52 6.69 13.15
N ILE A 137 -2.75 6.99 14.20
CA ILE A 137 -1.37 6.50 14.33
C ILE A 137 -1.41 4.99 14.57
N ASN A 138 -2.22 4.52 15.52
CA ASN A 138 -2.33 3.08 15.78
C ASN A 138 -2.90 2.32 14.56
N ARG A 139 -3.92 2.87 13.91
CA ARG A 139 -4.50 2.29 12.68
C ARG A 139 -3.54 2.29 11.48
N ARG A 140 -2.58 3.21 11.38
CA ARG A 140 -1.56 3.17 10.31
C ARG A 140 -0.45 2.17 10.60
N HIS A 141 0.01 2.11 11.85
CA HIS A 141 1.26 1.44 12.21
C HIS A 141 1.08 0.04 12.82
N TYR A 142 -0.08 -0.31 13.37
CA TYR A 142 -0.21 -1.56 14.13
C TYR A 142 -1.30 -2.51 13.64
N SER A 143 -2.01 -2.20 12.53
CA SER A 143 -2.95 -3.16 11.92
C SER A 143 -2.22 -4.22 11.08
N TYR A 144 -1.58 -5.15 11.76
CA TYR A 144 -0.88 -6.27 11.16
C TYR A 144 -1.84 -7.30 10.58
N LEU A 145 -2.84 -7.74 11.32
CA LEU A 145 -3.81 -8.74 10.88
C LEU A 145 -5.04 -8.11 10.28
N ASP A 146 -5.57 -7.06 10.90
CA ASP A 146 -6.84 -6.45 10.52
C ASP A 146 -6.85 -5.95 9.08
N ARG A 147 -5.72 -5.38 8.62
CA ARG A 147 -5.54 -4.93 7.22
C ARG A 147 -5.49 -6.08 6.20
N GLY A 148 -5.32 -7.32 6.66
CA GLY A 148 -5.30 -8.53 5.84
C GLY A 148 -6.69 -9.08 5.51
N LYS A 149 -7.75 -8.58 6.15
CA LYS A 149 -9.14 -8.95 5.87
C LYS A 149 -9.64 -8.21 4.62
N TYR A 150 -9.15 -8.62 3.45
CA TYR A 150 -9.33 -7.86 2.20
C TYR A 150 -10.80 -7.78 1.77
N ILE A 151 -11.57 -8.86 1.95
CA ILE A 151 -12.97 -8.90 1.52
C ILE A 151 -13.83 -7.84 2.24
N GLU A 152 -13.58 -7.59 3.53
CA GLU A 152 -14.26 -6.53 4.28
C GLU A 152 -13.98 -5.15 3.67
N GLN A 153 -12.72 -4.89 3.33
CA GLN A 153 -12.28 -3.65 2.69
C GLN A 153 -12.90 -3.50 1.29
N ILE A 154 -12.89 -4.56 0.47
CA ILE A 154 -13.47 -4.57 -0.88
C ILE A 154 -14.97 -4.29 -0.81
N LYS A 155 -15.69 -4.94 0.12
CA LYS A 155 -17.13 -4.70 0.35
C LYS A 155 -17.42 -3.24 0.71
N ARG A 156 -16.55 -2.56 1.49
CA ARG A 156 -16.69 -1.13 1.77
C ARG A 156 -16.60 -0.28 0.51
N PHE A 157 -15.63 -0.55 -0.36
CA PHE A 157 -15.53 0.16 -1.64
C PHE A 157 -16.73 -0.11 -2.57
N ARG A 158 -17.26 -1.34 -2.59
CA ARG A 158 -18.42 -1.70 -3.42
C ARG A 158 -19.73 -1.00 -3.05
N LYS A 159 -19.81 -0.37 -1.87
CA LYS A 159 -20.94 0.50 -1.52
C LYS A 159 -21.01 1.78 -2.36
N TYR A 160 -19.87 2.21 -2.91
CA TYR A 160 -19.72 3.48 -3.63
C TYR A 160 -19.32 3.32 -5.10
N PHE A 161 -18.57 2.26 -5.44
CA PHE A 161 -18.03 2.07 -6.80
C PHE A 161 -18.53 0.78 -7.40
N SER A 162 -18.79 0.76 -8.71
CA SER A 162 -19.23 -0.42 -9.46
C SER A 162 -18.13 -1.50 -9.56
N LYS A 163 -18.49 -2.74 -9.96
CA LYS A 163 -17.49 -3.81 -10.21
C LYS A 163 -16.52 -3.39 -11.32
N ASP A 164 -17.02 -2.72 -12.36
CA ASP A 164 -16.23 -2.27 -13.52
C ASP A 164 -15.32 -1.09 -13.22
N GLN A 165 -15.50 -0.41 -12.08
CA GLN A 165 -14.57 0.59 -11.58
C GLN A 165 -13.47 0.01 -10.69
N MET A 166 -13.49 -1.29 -10.39
CA MET A 166 -12.59 -1.91 -9.42
C MET A 166 -11.82 -3.07 -10.05
N LEU A 167 -10.52 -2.86 -10.29
CA LEU A 167 -9.60 -3.90 -10.72
C LEU A 167 -8.87 -4.51 -9.51
N ILE A 168 -9.06 -5.81 -9.29
CA ILE A 168 -8.39 -6.55 -8.21
C ILE A 168 -7.36 -7.49 -8.83
N LEU A 169 -6.11 -7.33 -8.40
CA LEU A 169 -4.91 -8.01 -8.88
C LEU A 169 -4.25 -8.78 -7.76
N ILE A 170 -3.44 -9.77 -8.13
CA ILE A 170 -2.66 -10.57 -7.19
C ILE A 170 -1.16 -10.36 -7.42
N THR A 171 -0.42 -10.13 -6.34
CA THR A 171 1.03 -9.87 -6.35
C THR A 171 1.82 -11.04 -6.91
N GLU A 172 1.42 -12.26 -6.55
CA GLU A 172 2.05 -13.49 -7.02
C GLU A 172 1.94 -13.62 -8.55
N GLU A 173 0.81 -13.20 -9.15
CA GLU A 173 0.60 -13.18 -10.60
C GLU A 173 1.41 -12.08 -11.29
N LEU A 174 1.46 -10.89 -10.69
CA LEU A 174 2.32 -9.82 -11.21
C LEU A 174 3.79 -10.27 -11.26
N ARG A 175 4.20 -11.17 -10.35
CA ARG A 175 5.56 -11.71 -10.32
C ARG A 175 5.77 -12.82 -11.34
N SER A 176 4.83 -13.76 -11.48
CA SER A 176 4.98 -14.91 -12.38
C SER A 176 4.68 -14.56 -13.84
N SER A 177 3.79 -13.60 -14.07
CA SER A 177 3.22 -13.27 -15.38
C SER A 177 2.97 -11.76 -15.51
N PRO A 178 4.02 -10.92 -15.38
CA PRO A 178 3.86 -9.47 -15.37
C PRO A 178 3.21 -8.92 -16.64
N GLU A 179 3.54 -9.47 -17.82
CA GLU A 179 2.94 -9.04 -19.10
C GLU A 179 1.41 -9.15 -19.09
N THR A 180 0.87 -10.28 -18.62
CA THR A 180 -0.58 -10.49 -18.53
C THR A 180 -1.24 -9.50 -17.59
N VAL A 181 -0.67 -9.31 -16.40
CA VAL A 181 -1.22 -8.39 -15.39
C VAL A 181 -1.12 -6.94 -15.86
N MET A 182 0.00 -6.53 -16.46
CA MET A 182 0.17 -5.17 -16.97
C MET A 182 -0.77 -4.88 -18.13
N ARG A 183 -0.96 -5.83 -19.06
CA ARG A 183 -1.94 -5.70 -20.15
C ARG A 183 -3.35 -5.50 -19.61
N GLN A 184 -3.77 -6.29 -18.62
CA GLN A 184 -5.07 -6.13 -17.96
C GLN A 184 -5.25 -4.72 -17.37
N ILE A 185 -4.21 -4.16 -16.75
CA ILE A 185 -4.23 -2.79 -16.22
C ILE A 185 -4.33 -1.76 -17.34
N PHE A 186 -3.59 -1.94 -18.43
CA PHE A 186 -3.63 -1.02 -19.56
C PHE A 186 -4.98 -1.00 -20.26
N GLU A 187 -5.60 -2.16 -20.47
CA GLU A 187 -6.96 -2.28 -20.99
C GLU A 187 -7.96 -1.62 -20.04
N PHE A 188 -7.84 -1.92 -18.74
CA PHE A 188 -8.67 -1.29 -17.71
C PHE A 188 -8.54 0.23 -17.72
N LEU A 189 -7.33 0.77 -17.90
CA LEU A 189 -7.08 2.21 -17.97
C LEU A 189 -7.31 2.83 -19.36
N GLN A 190 -7.67 2.02 -20.37
CA GLN A 190 -7.89 2.42 -21.76
C GLN A 190 -6.67 3.15 -22.37
N VAL A 191 -5.48 2.61 -22.09
CA VAL A 191 -4.22 3.00 -22.72
C VAL A 191 -3.71 1.88 -23.63
N ASN A 192 -2.64 2.12 -24.38
CA ASN A 192 -2.05 1.12 -25.28
C ASN A 192 -1.73 -0.20 -24.55
N PRO A 193 -2.46 -1.31 -24.83
CA PRO A 193 -2.25 -2.57 -24.14
C PRO A 193 -0.94 -3.27 -24.52
N ASP A 194 -0.33 -2.87 -25.63
CA ASP A 194 0.86 -3.52 -26.20
C ASP A 194 2.18 -2.91 -25.72
N PHE A 195 2.14 -1.89 -24.87
CA PHE A 195 3.34 -1.35 -24.25
C PHE A 195 4.05 -2.45 -23.45
N LYS A 196 5.38 -2.56 -23.57
CA LYS A 196 6.21 -3.50 -22.82
C LYS A 196 7.39 -2.79 -22.16
N SER A 197 7.85 -3.32 -21.04
CA SER A 197 9.07 -2.84 -20.37
C SER A 197 9.85 -3.95 -19.70
N GLU A 198 11.17 -3.94 -19.90
CA GLU A 198 12.13 -4.81 -19.23
C GLU A 198 12.16 -4.64 -17.70
N SER A 199 11.67 -3.49 -17.20
CA SER A 199 11.66 -3.20 -15.77
C SER A 199 10.80 -4.18 -14.98
N TRP A 200 9.79 -4.76 -15.63
CA TRP A 200 8.83 -5.66 -15.02
C TRP A 200 9.47 -6.94 -14.48
N TYR A 201 10.52 -7.39 -15.15
CA TYR A 201 11.27 -8.61 -14.84
C TYR A 201 12.47 -8.32 -13.92
N ASN A 202 13.18 -7.22 -14.19
CA ASN A 202 14.54 -7.03 -13.69
C ASN A 202 14.63 -6.09 -12.47
N LYS A 203 13.60 -5.28 -12.17
CA LYS A 203 13.64 -4.33 -11.06
C LYS A 203 12.88 -4.84 -9.83
N LYS A 204 13.62 -5.10 -8.74
CA LYS A 204 13.03 -5.38 -7.41
C LYS A 204 12.96 -4.11 -6.56
N PHE A 205 11.74 -3.63 -6.32
CA PHE A 205 11.49 -2.51 -5.42
C PHE A 205 11.24 -2.96 -3.98
N ASN A 206 11.56 -2.09 -3.01
CA ASN A 206 11.23 -2.27 -1.59
C ASN A 206 11.68 -3.60 -0.95
N ILE A 207 12.93 -4.00 -1.20
CA ILE A 207 13.53 -5.12 -0.48
C ILE A 207 13.45 -4.84 1.03
N GLY A 208 12.90 -5.81 1.78
CA GLY A 208 12.79 -5.72 3.23
C GLY A 208 14.13 -5.41 3.88
N LYS A 209 14.11 -4.62 4.95
CA LYS A 209 15.29 -4.29 5.76
C LYS A 209 14.93 -4.43 7.23
N ARG A 210 15.90 -4.77 8.07
CA ARG A 210 15.77 -4.81 9.53
C ARG A 210 16.86 -3.97 10.20
N PRO A 211 16.62 -3.38 11.38
CA PRO A 211 17.67 -2.74 12.15
C PRO A 211 18.62 -3.77 12.77
N ARG A 212 19.90 -3.41 12.89
CA ARG A 212 20.92 -4.13 13.68
C ARG A 212 20.72 -3.87 15.17
N ILE A 213 20.41 -2.62 15.53
CA ILE A 213 20.17 -2.15 16.90
C ILE A 213 18.75 -1.60 17.00
N LYS A 214 17.84 -2.33 17.67
CA LYS A 214 16.44 -1.91 17.86
C LYS A 214 16.32 -0.61 18.65
N ALA A 215 17.15 -0.39 19.66
CA ALA A 215 17.11 0.81 20.51
C ALA A 215 17.37 2.10 19.70
N LEU A 216 18.36 2.09 18.81
CA LEU A 216 18.64 3.21 17.90
C LEU A 216 17.47 3.46 16.95
N GLN A 217 16.86 2.39 16.42
CA GLN A 217 15.69 2.52 15.56
C GLN A 217 14.48 3.07 16.31
N ARG A 218 14.32 2.76 17.60
CA ARG A 218 13.27 3.31 18.45
C ARG A 218 13.42 4.82 18.64
N ILE A 219 14.65 5.32 18.82
CA ILE A 219 14.91 6.77 18.88
C ILE A 219 14.50 7.42 17.56
N LYS A 220 14.90 6.82 16.42
CA LYS A 220 14.45 7.28 15.10
C LYS A 220 12.94 7.30 14.97
N GLY A 221 12.26 6.25 15.42
CA GLY A 221 10.80 6.14 15.37
C GLY A 221 10.08 7.22 16.18
N LYS A 222 10.62 7.61 17.35
CA LYS A 222 10.11 8.75 18.12
C LYS A 222 10.26 10.07 17.35
N LEU A 223 11.43 10.33 16.78
CA LEU A 223 11.69 11.52 15.95
C LEU A 223 10.76 11.56 14.72
N HIS A 224 10.64 10.42 14.04
CA HIS A 224 9.75 10.28 12.88
C HIS A 224 8.30 10.56 13.26
N ARG A 225 7.81 10.00 14.38
CA ARG A 225 6.43 10.23 14.83
C ARG A 225 6.16 11.69 15.16
N ILE A 226 7.09 12.34 15.86
CA ILE A 226 6.98 13.77 16.20
C ILE A 226 6.93 14.61 14.93
N GLN A 227 7.86 14.38 13.99
CA GLN A 227 7.88 15.13 12.74
C GLN A 227 6.68 14.84 11.85
N GLU A 228 6.27 13.58 11.68
CA GLU A 228 5.23 13.23 10.71
C GLU A 228 3.85 13.73 11.14
N TYR A 229 3.54 13.63 12.45
CA TYR A 229 2.18 13.88 12.94
C TYR A 229 2.01 15.21 13.67
N TYR A 230 3.07 15.76 14.28
CA TYR A 230 2.97 16.97 15.12
C TYR A 230 3.68 18.18 14.51
N PHE A 231 4.86 17.98 13.90
CA PHE A 231 5.69 19.07 13.35
C PHE A 231 6.20 18.78 11.93
N PRO A 232 5.32 18.61 10.92
CA PRO A 232 5.71 18.27 9.54
C PRO A 232 6.64 19.31 8.89
N GLN A 233 6.58 20.57 9.31
CA GLN A 233 7.46 21.63 8.85
C GLN A 233 8.94 21.41 9.20
N LEU A 234 9.24 20.60 10.22
CA LEU A 234 10.62 20.32 10.65
C LEU A 234 11.27 19.17 9.86
N ALA A 235 10.61 18.65 8.83
CA ALA A 235 11.11 17.53 8.03
C ALA A 235 12.53 17.75 7.49
N PHE A 236 12.89 18.98 7.09
CA PHE A 236 14.21 19.28 6.55
C PHE A 236 15.34 19.13 7.59
N LEU A 237 15.05 19.34 8.88
CA LEU A 237 16.03 19.20 9.97
C LEU A 237 16.21 17.74 10.37
N VAL A 238 15.13 16.98 10.50
CA VAL A 238 15.18 15.63 11.07
C VAL A 238 15.42 14.53 10.03
N LYS A 239 15.03 14.72 8.76
CA LYS A 239 15.19 13.68 7.73
C LYS A 239 16.66 13.31 7.48
N PRO A 240 17.62 14.24 7.40
CA PRO A 240 19.03 13.89 7.27
C PRO A 240 19.54 13.00 8.42
N ILE A 241 19.15 13.32 9.66
CA ILE A 241 19.52 12.55 10.85
C ILE A 241 18.92 11.14 10.79
N MET A 242 17.62 11.03 10.50
CA MET A 242 16.96 9.72 10.37
C MET A 242 17.56 8.89 9.23
N TYR A 243 17.94 9.54 8.13
CA TYR A 243 18.59 8.89 7.00
C TYR A 243 19.99 8.35 7.37
N ALA A 244 20.79 9.12 8.10
CA ALA A 244 22.09 8.67 8.60
C ALA A 244 21.94 7.44 9.53
N ILE A 245 20.93 7.46 10.43
CA ILE A 245 20.60 6.30 11.27
C ILE A 245 20.29 5.08 10.39
N ASP A 246 19.49 5.24 9.33
CA ASP A 246 19.12 4.12 8.46
C ASP A 246 20.32 3.55 7.69
N ILE A 247 21.26 4.39 7.24
CA ILE A 247 22.48 3.93 6.55
C ILE A 247 23.31 3.02 7.47
N ILE A 248 23.50 3.43 8.72
CA ILE A 248 24.38 2.73 9.66
C ILE A 248 23.69 1.49 10.26
N ASN A 249 22.38 1.60 10.52
CA ASN A 249 21.66 0.63 11.34
C ASN A 249 20.86 -0.40 10.53
N LEU A 250 20.48 -0.15 9.27
CA LEU A 250 19.66 -1.10 8.52
C LEU A 250 20.49 -2.12 7.75
N THR A 251 20.08 -3.39 7.83
CA THR A 251 20.59 -4.48 6.98
C THR A 251 19.49 -5.07 6.11
N LYS A 252 19.87 -5.68 4.98
CA LYS A 252 18.95 -6.26 3.99
C LYS A 252 18.31 -7.55 4.52
N GLY A 253 17.03 -7.73 4.21
CA GLY A 253 16.22 -8.87 4.61
C GLY A 253 15.73 -8.80 6.05
N TYR A 254 14.92 -9.79 6.40
CA TYR A 254 14.48 -10.06 7.77
C TYR A 254 14.34 -11.58 7.96
N PRO A 255 14.37 -12.10 9.21
CA PRO A 255 14.25 -13.53 9.49
C PRO A 255 13.00 -14.13 8.85
N LYS A 256 13.02 -15.44 8.58
CA LYS A 256 11.82 -16.15 8.17
C LYS A 256 10.88 -16.29 9.38
N MET A 257 9.58 -16.23 9.13
CA MET A 257 8.55 -16.55 10.12
C MET A 257 8.65 -18.04 10.50
N SER A 258 8.37 -18.37 11.76
CA SER A 258 8.26 -19.77 12.19
C SER A 258 7.11 -20.47 11.48
N LEU A 259 7.20 -21.81 11.34
CA LEU A 259 6.14 -22.61 10.75
C LEU A 259 4.87 -22.59 11.59
N GLU A 260 5.00 -22.56 12.92
CA GLU A 260 3.87 -22.47 13.84
C GLU A 260 3.10 -21.16 13.66
N THR A 261 3.80 -20.02 13.66
CA THR A 261 3.18 -18.71 13.43
C THR A 261 2.53 -18.65 12.04
N ARG A 262 3.16 -19.23 11.01
CA ARG A 262 2.55 -19.32 9.67
C ARG A 262 1.25 -20.11 9.69
N LYS A 263 1.24 -21.32 10.26
CA LYS A 263 0.03 -22.16 10.36
C LYS A 263 -1.10 -21.46 11.11
N PHE A 264 -0.78 -20.80 12.23
CA PHE A 264 -1.74 -19.98 12.97
C PHE A 264 -2.36 -18.89 12.09
N LEU A 265 -1.54 -18.15 11.33
CA LEU A 265 -2.03 -17.07 10.48
C LEU A 265 -2.79 -17.54 9.25
N ILE A 266 -2.42 -18.68 8.64
CA ILE A 266 -3.20 -19.28 7.56
C ILE A 266 -4.61 -19.58 8.06
N LYS A 267 -4.73 -20.21 9.23
CA LYS A 267 -6.04 -20.48 9.86
C LYS A 267 -6.79 -19.20 10.20
N HIS A 268 -6.10 -18.18 10.70
CA HIS A 268 -6.70 -16.87 11.01
C HIS A 268 -7.35 -16.22 9.79
N PHE A 269 -6.71 -16.29 8.62
CA PHE A 269 -7.21 -15.67 7.39
C PHE A 269 -8.12 -16.57 6.55
N GLU A 270 -8.26 -17.86 6.89
CA GLU A 270 -8.95 -18.85 6.06
C GLU A 270 -10.37 -18.43 5.68
N LEU A 271 -11.17 -17.99 6.65
CA LEU A 271 -12.55 -17.55 6.39
C LEU A 271 -12.60 -16.38 5.40
N TYR A 272 -11.75 -15.37 5.62
CA TYR A 272 -11.68 -14.18 4.78
C TYR A 272 -11.17 -14.49 3.37
N ASN A 273 -10.23 -15.43 3.26
CA ASN A 273 -9.69 -15.85 1.97
C ASN A 273 -10.74 -16.62 1.17
N LYS A 274 -11.47 -17.56 1.79
CA LYS A 274 -12.56 -18.30 1.12
C LYS A 274 -13.65 -17.36 0.61
N GLU A 275 -14.03 -16.38 1.41
CA GLU A 275 -15.02 -15.39 0.99
C GLU A 275 -14.50 -14.51 -0.17
N LEU A 276 -13.21 -14.14 -0.13
CA LEU A 276 -12.56 -13.44 -1.24
C LEU A 276 -12.51 -14.29 -2.52
N GLU A 277 -12.21 -15.58 -2.41
CA GLU A 277 -12.20 -16.51 -3.56
C GLU A 277 -13.57 -16.59 -4.23
N VAL A 278 -14.64 -16.67 -3.43
CA VAL A 278 -16.02 -16.61 -3.94
C VAL A 278 -16.28 -15.27 -4.63
N TYR A 279 -15.89 -14.15 -4.03
CA TYR A 279 -16.07 -12.82 -4.63
C TYR A 279 -15.31 -12.66 -5.96
N LEU A 280 -14.10 -13.20 -6.04
CA LEU A 280 -13.26 -13.13 -7.23
C LEU A 280 -13.62 -14.18 -8.29
N GLU A 281 -14.46 -15.15 -7.95
CA GLU A 281 -14.80 -16.30 -8.79
C GLU A 281 -13.56 -17.12 -9.20
N ARG A 282 -12.57 -17.22 -8.29
CA ARG A 282 -11.30 -17.95 -8.51
C ARG A 282 -10.65 -18.37 -7.20
N ARG A 283 -9.86 -19.44 -7.25
CA ARG A 283 -9.06 -19.90 -6.10
C ARG A 283 -7.76 -19.09 -5.94
N LEU A 284 -7.26 -19.08 -4.71
CA LEU A 284 -6.03 -18.45 -4.26
C LEU A 284 -5.15 -19.49 -3.55
N ASP A 285 -4.95 -20.65 -4.21
CA ASP A 285 -4.31 -21.83 -3.61
C ASP A 285 -2.95 -21.55 -2.97
N PHE A 286 -2.16 -20.66 -3.56
CA PHE A 286 -0.86 -20.22 -3.05
C PHE A 286 -0.93 -19.44 -1.72
N TRP A 287 -2.14 -19.10 -1.24
CA TRP A 287 -2.34 -18.44 0.05
C TRP A 287 -2.47 -19.41 1.24
N TYR A 288 -2.66 -20.70 0.96
CA TYR A 288 -2.81 -21.76 1.98
C TYR A 288 -1.52 -22.57 2.22
N LEU A 289 -0.39 -22.11 1.67
CA LEU A 289 0.94 -22.73 1.74
C LEU A 289 1.85 -22.12 2.84
#